data_AF-A0A1G7YA57-F1
#
_entry.id   AF-A0A1G7YA57-F1
#
_cell.length_a   1.000
_cell.length_b   1.000
_cell.length_c   1.000
_cell.angle_alpha   90.00
_cell.angle_beta   90.00
_cell.angle_gamma   90.00
#
_symmetry.space_group_name_H-M   'P 1'
#
loop_
_entity.id
_entity.type
_entity.pdbx_description
1 polymer ?
#
loop_
_entity_poly.entity_id
_entity_poly.type
_entity_poly.pdbx_seq_one_letter_code
_entity_poly.pdbx_strand_id
1 'polypeptide(L)'
;MAFSQPFNQYGLTPTYKWITGHIGYSSMNFSSYTLAGHLFNGIGVDLAPPGRFKFSVMYGRLQKAVEADTSRPEIIPAYKRMGYGFKAGYSTGKDNIELILFRGKDDENSIAPLPQGYTLTPQENVAIGLNVSKQFFDRLLFNAEVAVSALTRDIRAVSDSSIDIKAPTAGLIDKNSTTAMYTAYKTGLSYNGGNYTIGLGYEWIAPEYKTLGACNWW
;
A
#
# COMPACT_ATOMS: atom_id res chain seq x y z
N MET A 1 25.37 24.71 -11.37
CA MET A 1 24.43 23.70 -11.93
C MET A 1 24.81 22.36 -11.33
N ALA A 2 24.07 21.90 -10.31
CA ALA A 2 24.35 20.61 -9.70
C ALA A 2 23.79 19.50 -10.61
N PHE A 3 24.67 18.64 -11.11
CA PHE A 3 24.28 17.42 -11.80
C PHE A 3 23.51 16.54 -10.82
N SER A 4 22.20 16.38 -11.03
CA SER A 4 21.46 15.25 -10.46
C SER A 4 22.04 13.99 -11.11
N GLN A 5 22.84 13.24 -10.35
CA GLN A 5 23.42 11.99 -10.83
C GLN A 5 22.28 11.09 -11.34
N PRO A 6 22.37 10.52 -12.55
CA PRO A 6 21.32 9.66 -13.07
C PRO A 6 21.12 8.49 -12.09
N PHE A 7 19.93 8.41 -11.51
CA PHE A 7 19.57 7.35 -10.58
C PHE A 7 19.25 6.10 -11.40
N ASN A 8 20.27 5.29 -11.67
CA ASN A 8 20.06 4.01 -12.33
C ASN A 8 19.28 3.09 -11.38
N GLN A 9 18.03 2.81 -11.73
CA GLN A 9 17.18 1.85 -11.05
C GLN A 9 17.21 0.55 -11.84
N TYR A 10 17.63 -0.53 -11.19
CA TYR A 10 17.70 -1.86 -11.80
C TYR A 10 16.73 -2.79 -11.10
N GLY A 11 15.96 -3.53 -11.87
CA GLY A 11 15.00 -4.51 -11.39
C GLY A 11 15.01 -5.75 -12.29
N LEU A 12 14.75 -6.90 -11.69
CA LEU A 12 14.62 -8.18 -12.38
C LEU A 12 13.34 -8.86 -11.92
N THR A 13 12.57 -9.35 -12.89
CA THR A 13 11.29 -10.04 -12.63
C THR A 13 11.31 -11.43 -13.27
N PRO A 14 12.12 -12.38 -12.76
CA PRO A 14 12.16 -13.72 -13.31
C PRO A 14 10.84 -14.45 -13.05
N THR A 15 10.29 -15.11 -14.06
CA THR A 15 9.10 -15.95 -13.94
C THR A 15 9.44 -17.39 -14.27
N TYR A 16 9.02 -18.32 -13.42
CA TYR A 16 9.13 -19.75 -13.65
C TYR A 16 7.87 -20.47 -13.18
N LYS A 17 7.17 -21.12 -14.11
CA LYS A 17 5.90 -21.82 -13.87
C LYS A 17 4.89 -20.88 -13.19
N TRP A 18 4.55 -21.17 -11.94
CA TRP A 18 3.56 -20.46 -11.13
C TRP A 18 4.19 -19.45 -10.16
N ILE A 19 5.49 -19.20 -10.28
CA ILE A 19 6.26 -18.31 -9.41
C ILE A 19 6.78 -17.15 -10.26
N THR A 20 6.46 -15.92 -9.86
CA THR A 20 7.09 -14.71 -10.39
C THR A 20 7.83 -14.04 -9.25
N GLY A 21 9.14 -13.90 -9.38
CA GLY A 21 9.96 -13.14 -8.44
C GLY A 21 10.10 -11.70 -8.91
N HIS A 22 10.30 -10.79 -7.97
CA HIS A 22 10.61 -9.38 -8.18
C HIS A 22 11.84 -9.06 -7.33
N ILE A 23 12.91 -8.55 -7.94
CA ILE A 23 14.17 -8.27 -7.25
C ILE A 23 14.68 -6.90 -7.68
N GLY A 24 15.12 -6.09 -6.72
CA GLY A 24 15.58 -4.73 -6.98
C GLY A 24 14.39 -3.76 -7.06
N TYR A 25 14.47 -2.81 -7.99
CA TYR A 25 13.41 -1.84 -8.23
C TYR A 25 12.22 -2.48 -8.96
N SER A 26 11.10 -2.64 -8.27
CA SER A 26 9.86 -3.19 -8.82
C SER A 26 8.64 -2.52 -8.17
N SER A 27 7.47 -2.72 -8.75
CA SER A 27 6.18 -2.38 -8.14
C SER A 27 5.26 -3.59 -8.13
N MET A 28 4.35 -3.63 -7.16
CA MET A 28 3.30 -4.64 -7.06
C MET A 28 1.99 -3.95 -6.71
N ASN A 29 0.87 -4.46 -7.22
CA ASN A 29 -0.46 -3.90 -6.99
C ASN A 29 -1.35 -4.91 -6.28
N PHE A 30 -1.75 -4.57 -5.05
CA PHE A 30 -2.64 -5.41 -4.24
C PHE A 30 -4.06 -4.86 -4.27
N SER A 31 -4.24 -3.56 -4.01
CA SER A 31 -5.50 -2.85 -4.20
C SER A 31 -5.24 -1.34 -4.31
N SER A 32 -6.21 -0.60 -4.83
CA SER A 32 -6.18 0.85 -4.98
C SER A 32 -6.00 1.58 -3.64
N TYR A 33 -6.50 1.00 -2.55
CA TYR A 33 -6.49 1.59 -1.21
C TYR A 33 -5.45 0.97 -0.26
N THR A 34 -4.61 0.04 -0.71
CA THR A 34 -3.58 -0.59 0.12
C THR A 34 -2.18 -0.38 -0.47
N LEU A 35 -1.65 -1.39 -1.17
CA LEU A 35 -0.44 -1.26 -1.98
C LEU A 35 -0.86 -1.04 -3.43
N ALA A 36 -0.78 0.21 -3.90
CA ALA A 36 -1.29 0.63 -5.21
C ALA A 36 -0.15 0.86 -6.23
N GLY A 37 0.69 -0.14 -6.45
CA GLY A 37 1.78 -0.05 -7.44
C GLY A 37 2.94 0.87 -7.03
N HIS A 38 3.09 1.19 -5.75
CA HIS A 38 4.21 2.00 -5.27
C HIS A 38 5.55 1.31 -5.57
N LEU A 39 6.48 2.05 -6.18
CA LEU A 39 7.83 1.56 -6.46
C LEU A 39 8.55 1.25 -5.15
N PHE A 40 9.17 0.08 -5.06
CA PHE A 40 10.04 -0.31 -3.97
C PHE A 40 11.35 -0.88 -4.50
N ASN A 41 12.42 -0.74 -3.73
CA ASN A 41 13.66 -1.48 -3.93
C ASN A 41 13.75 -2.61 -2.89
N GLY A 42 13.63 -3.86 -3.33
CA GLY A 42 13.64 -5.01 -2.44
C GLY A 42 13.31 -6.31 -3.15
N ILE A 43 12.53 -7.15 -2.48
CA ILE A 43 12.07 -8.43 -3.02
C ILE A 43 10.55 -8.52 -2.99
N GLY A 44 9.98 -9.17 -3.98
CA GLY A 44 8.57 -9.53 -4.03
C GLY A 44 8.39 -10.87 -4.72
N VAL A 45 7.30 -11.56 -4.42
CA VAL A 45 6.98 -12.84 -5.06
C VAL A 45 5.48 -12.92 -5.26
N ASP A 46 5.06 -13.23 -6.48
CA ASP A 46 3.72 -13.70 -6.80
C ASP A 46 3.73 -15.22 -7.00
N LEU A 47 2.88 -15.90 -6.24
CA LEU A 47 2.65 -17.33 -6.32
C LEU A 47 1.23 -17.56 -6.83
N ALA A 48 1.11 -18.21 -7.98
CA ALA A 48 -0.16 -18.65 -8.55
C ALA A 48 -0.14 -20.16 -8.84
N PRO A 49 0.04 -21.03 -7.82
CA PRO A 49 0.06 -22.48 -8.02
C PRO A 49 -1.15 -22.97 -8.83
N PRO A 50 -1.02 -24.07 -9.57
CA PRO A 50 -2.17 -24.71 -10.20
C PRO A 50 -3.26 -24.97 -9.16
N GLY A 51 -4.44 -24.37 -9.35
CA GLY A 51 -5.52 -24.40 -8.38
C GLY A 51 -6.18 -23.04 -8.23
N ARG A 52 -6.77 -22.81 -7.05
CA ARG A 52 -7.61 -21.64 -6.76
C ARG A 52 -6.91 -20.60 -5.87
N PHE A 53 -5.85 -20.99 -5.16
CA PHE A 53 -5.16 -20.09 -4.24
C PHE A 53 -4.06 -19.31 -4.93
N LYS A 54 -3.94 -18.03 -4.59
CA LYS A 54 -2.87 -17.14 -5.04
C LYS A 54 -2.33 -16.38 -3.85
N PHE A 55 -1.02 -16.11 -3.85
CA PHE A 55 -0.37 -15.35 -2.81
C PHE A 55 0.59 -14.35 -3.42
N SER A 56 0.65 -13.16 -2.85
CA SER A 56 1.64 -12.16 -3.22
C SER A 56 2.28 -11.62 -1.95
N VAL A 57 3.61 -11.50 -1.96
CA VAL A 57 4.35 -10.90 -0.86
C VAL A 57 5.32 -9.86 -1.39
N MET A 58 5.50 -8.78 -0.64
CA MET A 58 6.53 -7.78 -0.93
C MET A 58 7.24 -7.36 0.35
N TYR A 59 8.53 -7.10 0.23
CA TYR A 59 9.34 -6.50 1.26
C TYR A 59 10.41 -5.62 0.62
N GLY A 60 10.47 -4.35 0.99
CA GLY A 60 11.48 -3.48 0.41
C GLY A 60 11.42 -2.05 0.90
N ARG A 61 12.37 -1.26 0.43
CA ARG A 61 12.44 0.17 0.69
C ARG A 61 11.52 0.91 -0.28
N LEU A 62 10.50 1.57 0.25
CA LEU A 62 9.55 2.41 -0.49
C LEU A 62 10.08 3.84 -0.69
N GLN A 63 10.84 4.34 0.27
CA GLN A 63 11.38 5.71 0.25
C GLN A 63 12.83 5.71 0.73
N LYS A 64 13.71 6.41 0.03
CA LYS A 64 15.10 6.62 0.45
C LYS A 64 15.15 7.75 1.49
N ALA A 65 16.04 7.62 2.46
CA ALA A 65 16.37 8.74 3.34
C ALA A 65 17.02 9.88 2.55
N VAL A 66 16.61 11.09 2.86
CA VAL A 66 17.16 12.34 2.33
C VAL A 66 17.34 13.28 3.52
N GLU A 67 18.58 13.66 3.79
CA GLU A 67 18.90 14.58 4.87
C GLU A 67 18.47 16.01 4.55
N ALA A 68 18.18 16.79 5.59
CA ALA A 68 17.93 18.21 5.45
C ALA A 68 19.24 18.96 5.23
N ASP A 69 19.28 19.83 4.24
CA ASP A 69 20.41 20.70 3.95
C ASP A 69 19.94 22.16 3.95
N THR A 70 20.39 22.92 4.95
CA THR A 70 20.02 24.34 5.09
C THR A 70 20.64 25.22 4.01
N SER A 71 21.70 24.77 3.34
CA SER A 71 22.30 25.47 2.20
C SER A 71 21.55 25.20 0.89
N ARG A 72 20.70 24.17 0.86
CA ARG A 72 19.95 23.70 -0.30
C ARG A 72 18.49 23.45 0.06
N PRO A 73 17.70 24.53 0.28
CA PRO A 73 16.31 24.41 0.73
C PRO A 73 15.39 23.70 -0.28
N GLU A 74 15.84 23.51 -1.53
CA GLU A 74 15.12 22.71 -2.52
C GLU A 74 15.12 21.19 -2.21
N ILE A 75 16.01 20.72 -1.34
CA ILE A 75 16.06 19.34 -0.90
C ILE A 75 15.00 19.12 0.18
N ILE A 76 13.92 18.44 -0.18
CA ILE A 76 12.87 18.05 0.77
C ILE A 76 13.38 16.83 1.55
N PRO A 77 13.58 16.95 2.88
CA PRO A 77 14.04 15.82 3.68
C PRO A 77 12.97 14.74 3.76
N ALA A 78 13.42 13.51 3.91
CA ALA A 78 12.57 12.35 3.91
C ALA A 78 13.21 11.24 4.77
N TYR A 79 12.43 10.59 5.64
CA TYR A 79 12.90 9.39 6.31
C TYR A 79 12.96 8.21 5.33
N LYS A 80 13.84 7.25 5.61
CA LYS A 80 13.82 5.95 4.94
C LYS A 80 12.55 5.21 5.34
N ARG A 81 11.77 4.77 4.34
CA ARG A 81 10.55 3.98 4.55
C ARG A 81 10.75 2.55 4.11
N MET A 82 10.48 1.60 5.01
CA MET A 82 10.39 0.18 4.68
C MET A 82 8.92 -0.23 4.60
N GLY A 83 8.61 -1.06 3.61
CA GLY A 83 7.27 -1.60 3.37
C GLY A 83 7.28 -3.12 3.39
N TYR A 84 6.18 -3.68 3.86
CA TYR A 84 5.85 -5.10 3.84
C TYR A 84 4.42 -5.23 3.34
N GLY A 85 4.17 -6.20 2.48
CA GLY A 85 2.85 -6.46 1.95
C GLY A 85 2.61 -7.94 1.83
N PHE A 86 1.38 -8.35 2.14
CA PHE A 86 0.88 -9.69 1.95
C PHE A 86 -0.51 -9.62 1.30
N LYS A 87 -0.75 -10.44 0.28
CA LYS A 87 -2.05 -10.64 -0.34
C LYS A 87 -2.29 -12.14 -0.46
N ALA A 88 -3.44 -12.62 -0.02
CA ALA A 88 -3.89 -13.99 -0.22
C ALA A 88 -5.25 -13.96 -0.93
N GLY A 89 -5.35 -14.70 -2.02
CA GLY A 89 -6.53 -14.75 -2.87
C GLY A 89 -7.04 -16.17 -3.07
N TYR A 90 -8.35 -16.30 -3.21
CA TYR A 90 -9.02 -17.49 -3.69
C TYR A 90 -9.83 -17.14 -4.94
N SER A 91 -9.41 -17.66 -6.10
CA SER A 91 -10.03 -17.41 -7.40
C SER A 91 -10.64 -18.68 -7.99
N THR A 92 -11.89 -18.62 -8.45
CA THR A 92 -12.57 -19.69 -9.20
C THR A 92 -13.26 -19.09 -10.42
N GLY A 93 -12.64 -19.20 -11.60
CA GLY A 93 -13.16 -18.57 -12.81
C GLY A 93 -13.12 -17.04 -12.68
N LYS A 94 -14.29 -16.39 -12.72
CA LYS A 94 -14.42 -14.93 -12.50
C LYS A 94 -14.73 -14.54 -11.05
N ASP A 95 -14.89 -15.53 -10.17
CA ASP A 95 -15.07 -15.29 -8.74
C ASP A 95 -13.71 -15.16 -8.07
N ASN A 96 -13.54 -14.15 -7.22
CA ASN A 96 -12.31 -13.89 -6.52
C ASN A 96 -12.61 -13.29 -5.14
N ILE A 97 -11.88 -13.73 -4.12
CA ILE A 97 -11.87 -13.10 -2.81
C ILE A 97 -10.41 -12.96 -2.39
N GLU A 98 -9.97 -11.75 -2.08
CA GLU A 98 -8.59 -11.47 -1.70
C GLU A 98 -8.54 -10.69 -0.40
N LEU A 99 -7.71 -11.17 0.53
CA LEU A 99 -7.36 -10.48 1.76
C LEU A 99 -5.98 -9.87 1.61
N ILE A 100 -5.86 -8.62 2.02
CA ILE A 100 -4.66 -7.82 1.83
C ILE A 100 -4.25 -7.20 3.15
N LEU A 101 -2.95 -7.23 3.41
CA LEU A 101 -2.30 -6.54 4.51
C LEU A 101 -1.09 -5.81 3.94
N PHE A 102 -0.96 -4.54 4.28
CA PHE A 102 0.19 -3.72 3.96
C PHE A 102 0.65 -2.97 5.21
N ARG A 103 1.96 -2.90 5.44
CA ARG A 103 2.57 -2.08 6.48
C ARG A 103 3.70 -1.27 5.89
N GLY A 104 3.72 0.03 6.17
CA GLY A 104 4.84 0.93 5.86
C GLY A 104 5.31 1.62 7.13
N LYS A 105 6.61 1.67 7.39
CA LYS A 105 7.18 2.33 8.56
C LYS A 105 8.43 3.11 8.21
N ASP A 106 8.49 4.35 8.68
CA ASP A 106 9.66 5.19 8.62
C ASP A 106 10.66 4.82 9.72
N ASP A 107 11.93 4.88 9.38
CA ASP A 107 13.05 4.74 10.31
C ASP A 107 13.43 6.13 10.83
N GLU A 108 13.09 6.42 12.08
CA GLU A 108 13.35 7.71 12.73
C GLU A 108 14.84 8.06 12.83
N ASN A 109 15.72 7.07 12.79
CA ASN A 109 17.17 7.24 12.90
C ASN A 109 17.86 7.29 11.53
N SER A 110 17.09 7.32 10.44
CA SER A 110 17.64 7.28 9.08
C SER A 110 18.18 8.61 8.56
N ILE A 111 17.93 9.71 9.28
CA ILE A 111 18.47 11.05 8.99
C ILE A 111 18.90 11.70 10.31
N ALA A 112 19.81 12.66 10.24
CA ALA A 112 20.19 13.46 11.40
C ALA A 112 18.99 14.26 11.96
N PRO A 113 18.99 14.62 13.26
CA PRO A 113 17.97 15.47 13.85
C PRO A 113 17.79 16.76 13.05
N LEU A 114 16.54 17.05 12.70
CA LEU A 114 16.21 18.18 11.84
C LEU A 114 16.43 19.51 12.59
N PRO A 115 17.00 20.53 11.93
CA PRO A 115 17.07 21.89 12.47
C PRO A 115 15.67 22.46 12.80
N GLN A 116 15.61 23.48 13.65
CA GLN A 116 14.35 24.18 13.93
C GLN A 116 13.72 24.72 12.63
N GLY A 117 12.42 24.48 12.45
CA GLY A 117 11.64 24.93 11.29
C GLY A 117 11.16 23.82 10.35
N TYR A 118 11.71 22.61 10.44
CA TYR A 118 11.19 21.46 9.69
C TYR A 118 10.05 20.76 10.45
N THR A 119 8.98 20.39 9.74
CA THR A 119 7.78 19.72 10.29
C THR A 119 7.70 18.23 9.94
N LEU A 120 8.83 17.61 9.51
CA LEU A 120 8.86 16.22 9.09
C LEU A 120 8.90 15.27 10.30
N THR A 121 7.89 14.39 10.38
CA THR A 121 7.76 13.37 11.42
C THR A 121 7.84 11.96 10.80
N PRO A 122 8.45 10.99 11.50
CA PRO A 122 8.50 9.60 11.05
C PRO A 122 7.10 8.97 11.17
N GLN A 123 6.57 8.44 10.07
CA GLN A 123 5.21 7.91 9.97
C GLN A 123 5.18 6.38 9.98
N GLU A 124 4.06 5.81 10.43
CA GLU A 124 3.77 4.38 10.31
C GLU A 124 2.34 4.17 9.81
N ASN A 125 2.14 3.15 9.00
CA ASN A 125 0.84 2.81 8.43
C ASN A 125 0.63 1.31 8.37
N VAL A 126 -0.57 0.88 8.73
CA VAL A 126 -1.08 -0.47 8.46
C VAL A 126 -2.39 -0.33 7.69
N ALA A 127 -2.44 -0.89 6.49
CA ALA A 127 -3.63 -0.93 5.66
C ALA A 127 -4.09 -2.38 5.47
N ILE A 128 -5.38 -2.64 5.64
CA ILE A 128 -6.00 -3.95 5.47
C ILE A 128 -7.10 -3.81 4.44
N GLY A 129 -7.11 -4.69 3.46
CA GLY A 129 -8.04 -4.66 2.34
C GLY A 129 -8.76 -5.99 2.14
N LEU A 130 -9.96 -5.91 1.60
CA LEU A 130 -10.73 -7.03 1.07
C LEU A 130 -11.18 -6.68 -0.35
N ASN A 131 -10.77 -7.50 -1.32
CA ASN A 131 -11.29 -7.43 -2.69
C ASN A 131 -12.24 -8.60 -2.91
N VAL A 132 -13.38 -8.35 -3.52
CA VAL A 132 -14.35 -9.36 -3.93
C VAL A 132 -14.76 -9.11 -5.36
N SER A 133 -14.64 -10.12 -6.21
CA SER A 133 -15.26 -10.16 -7.53
C SER A 133 -16.18 -11.37 -7.58
N LYS A 134 -17.41 -11.20 -8.04
CA LYS A 134 -18.39 -12.28 -8.12
C LYS A 134 -19.19 -12.17 -9.40
N GLN A 135 -19.24 -13.24 -10.17
CA GLN A 135 -20.11 -13.34 -11.33
C GLN A 135 -21.42 -14.02 -10.95
N PHE A 136 -22.53 -13.40 -11.32
CA PHE A 136 -23.88 -13.93 -11.19
C PHE A 136 -24.48 -14.17 -12.59
N PHE A 137 -25.11 -15.32 -12.78
CA PHE A 137 -25.84 -15.70 -14.01
C PHE A 137 -25.03 -15.51 -15.31
N ASP A 138 -23.70 -15.67 -15.25
CA ASP A 138 -22.73 -15.45 -16.33
C ASP A 138 -22.73 -14.07 -17.02
N ARG A 139 -23.60 -13.15 -16.59
CA ARG A 139 -23.81 -11.85 -17.24
C ARG A 139 -23.58 -10.67 -16.30
N LEU A 140 -23.76 -10.86 -15.00
CA LEU A 140 -23.64 -9.80 -14.02
C LEU A 140 -22.34 -9.97 -13.24
N LEU A 141 -21.43 -9.02 -13.33
CA LEU A 141 -20.17 -8.99 -12.57
C LEU A 141 -20.26 -7.92 -11.49
N PHE A 142 -20.18 -8.36 -10.24
CA PHE A 142 -20.04 -7.50 -9.08
C PHE A 142 -18.58 -7.43 -8.66
N ASN A 143 -18.10 -6.23 -8.35
CA ASN A 143 -16.78 -5.98 -7.77
C ASN A 143 -16.94 -5.10 -6.53
N ALA A 144 -16.20 -5.42 -5.48
CA ALA A 144 -16.09 -4.60 -4.29
C ALA A 144 -14.63 -4.59 -3.82
N GLU A 145 -14.13 -3.42 -3.47
CA GLU A 145 -12.86 -3.20 -2.79
C GLU A 145 -13.17 -2.42 -1.53
N VAL A 146 -12.74 -2.91 -0.37
CA VAL A 146 -12.91 -2.22 0.92
C VAL A 146 -11.57 -2.25 1.63
N ALA A 147 -11.13 -1.11 2.16
CA ALA A 147 -9.90 -1.03 2.92
C ALA A 147 -10.01 -0.12 4.13
N VAL A 148 -9.32 -0.50 5.20
CA VAL A 148 -9.10 0.30 6.40
C VAL A 148 -7.61 0.59 6.51
N SER A 149 -7.27 1.87 6.70
CA SER A 149 -5.90 2.34 6.85
C SER A 149 -5.73 3.01 8.21
N ALA A 150 -4.91 2.43 9.07
CA ALA A 150 -4.45 3.03 10.32
C ALA A 150 -3.13 3.76 10.07
N LEU A 151 -3.10 5.07 10.30
CA LEU A 151 -1.94 5.94 10.06
C LEU A 151 -1.53 6.63 11.36
N THR A 152 -0.31 6.38 11.78
CA THR A 152 0.39 7.09 12.86
C THR A 152 1.25 8.18 12.25
N ARG A 153 0.94 9.44 12.57
CA ARG A 153 1.61 10.61 11.94
C ARG A 153 2.98 10.92 12.55
N ASP A 154 3.21 10.59 13.81
CA ASP A 154 4.54 10.62 14.43
C ASP A 154 4.71 9.41 15.35
N ILE A 155 5.61 8.49 15.01
CA ILE A 155 5.88 7.30 15.84
C ILE A 155 6.51 7.62 17.20
N ARG A 156 7.06 8.83 17.38
CA ARG A 156 7.67 9.28 18.64
C ARG A 156 6.67 9.90 19.61
N ALA A 157 5.43 10.11 19.18
CA ALA A 157 4.39 10.69 20.02
C ALA A 157 4.04 9.76 21.19
N VAL A 158 3.54 10.35 22.28
CA VAL A 158 3.22 9.64 23.52
C VAL A 158 2.28 8.45 23.23
N SER A 159 2.72 7.26 23.64
CA SER A 159 1.91 6.05 23.58
C SER A 159 0.66 6.26 24.42
N ASP A 160 -0.49 6.28 23.77
CA ASP A 160 -1.77 6.46 24.43
C ASP A 160 -2.53 5.13 24.39
N SER A 161 -2.40 4.39 25.49
CA SER A 161 -3.10 3.11 25.68
C SER A 161 -4.62 3.27 25.83
N SER A 162 -5.15 4.51 25.87
CA SER A 162 -6.59 4.78 25.95
C SER A 162 -7.28 4.88 24.58
N ILE A 163 -6.52 4.81 23.48
CA ILE A 163 -7.06 4.76 22.11
C ILE A 163 -7.61 3.35 21.83
N ASP A 164 -8.86 3.13 22.27
CA ASP A 164 -9.66 1.92 22.04
C ASP A 164 -10.18 1.84 20.60
N ILE A 165 -9.29 1.99 19.61
CA ILE A 165 -9.68 1.75 18.22
C ILE A 165 -9.72 0.24 18.00
N LYS A 166 -10.91 -0.35 18.12
CA LYS A 166 -11.24 -1.77 17.87
C LYS A 166 -11.16 -2.17 16.40
N ALA A 167 -10.28 -1.56 15.62
CA ALA A 167 -10.06 -1.99 14.25
C ALA A 167 -9.10 -3.19 14.23
N PRO A 168 -9.24 -4.08 13.24
CA PRO A 168 -8.47 -5.31 13.16
C PRO A 168 -7.06 -5.02 12.65
N THR A 169 -6.28 -4.15 13.31
CA THR A 169 -4.86 -3.91 12.94
C THR A 169 -3.98 -5.15 13.17
N ALA A 170 -4.56 -6.27 13.63
CA ALA A 170 -3.90 -7.53 13.95
C ALA A 170 -2.72 -7.39 14.93
N GLY A 171 -2.71 -6.31 15.73
CA GLY A 171 -1.59 -5.99 16.63
C GLY A 171 -0.32 -5.51 15.90
N LEU A 172 -0.42 -5.12 14.63
CA LEU A 172 0.74 -4.76 13.80
C LEU A 172 1.17 -3.30 13.93
N ILE A 173 0.47 -2.48 14.71
CA ILE A 173 0.81 -1.07 14.93
C ILE A 173 0.70 -0.72 16.41
N ASP A 174 1.75 -0.07 16.93
CA ASP A 174 1.75 0.51 18.27
C ASP A 174 1.00 1.84 18.20
N LYS A 175 -0.19 1.88 18.81
CA LYS A 175 -1.08 3.05 18.73
C LYS A 175 -0.59 4.15 19.67
N ASN A 176 -0.62 5.38 19.19
CA ASN A 176 -0.28 6.57 19.97
C ASN A 176 -1.24 7.73 19.65
N SER A 177 -1.07 8.87 20.34
CA SER A 177 -1.94 10.06 20.22
C SER A 177 -2.10 10.63 18.80
N THR A 178 -1.25 10.24 17.85
CA THR A 178 -1.30 10.68 16.45
C THR A 178 -1.84 9.62 15.48
N THR A 179 -2.35 8.51 16.01
CA THR A 179 -2.89 7.41 15.21
C THR A 179 -4.35 7.66 14.86
N ALA A 180 -4.64 7.75 13.57
CA ALA A 180 -5.99 7.90 13.03
C ALA A 180 -6.34 6.73 12.10
N MET A 181 -7.62 6.44 11.94
CA MET A 181 -8.09 5.39 11.05
C MET A 181 -9.07 5.92 10.02
N TYR A 182 -8.88 5.46 8.79
CA TYR A 182 -9.61 5.89 7.63
C TYR A 182 -10.10 4.67 6.87
N THR A 183 -11.27 4.79 6.24
CA THR A 183 -11.87 3.72 5.44
C THR A 183 -12.09 4.22 4.02
N ALA A 184 -11.87 3.36 3.05
CA ALA A 184 -12.22 3.60 1.65
C ALA A 184 -12.91 2.36 1.09
N TYR A 185 -13.89 2.57 0.24
CA TYR A 185 -14.53 1.47 -0.47
C TYR A 185 -15.01 1.87 -1.86
N LYS A 186 -15.01 0.89 -2.75
CA LYS A 186 -15.47 1.01 -4.11
C LYS A 186 -16.27 -0.21 -4.49
N THR A 187 -17.41 0.00 -5.10
CA THR A 187 -18.27 -1.05 -5.61
C THR A 187 -18.58 -0.80 -7.07
N GLY A 188 -18.74 -1.87 -7.82
CA GLY A 188 -19.04 -1.83 -9.24
C GLY A 188 -19.94 -2.99 -9.61
N LEU A 189 -20.94 -2.71 -10.44
CA LEU A 189 -21.82 -3.70 -11.02
C LEU A 189 -21.80 -3.54 -12.53
N SER A 190 -21.54 -4.61 -13.26
CA SER A 190 -21.50 -4.61 -14.72
C SER A 190 -22.38 -5.72 -15.27
N TYR A 191 -23.30 -5.39 -16.18
CA TYR A 191 -24.13 -6.35 -16.90
C TYR A 191 -23.68 -6.47 -18.35
N ASN A 192 -23.39 -7.69 -18.79
CA ASN A 192 -23.02 -8.03 -20.16
C ASN A 192 -24.22 -8.65 -20.89
N GLY A 193 -24.76 -7.91 -21.86
CA GLY A 193 -25.88 -8.31 -22.72
C GLY A 193 -25.45 -8.99 -24.03
N GLY A 194 -24.19 -9.44 -24.14
CA GLY A 194 -23.59 -10.00 -25.36
C GLY A 194 -23.01 -8.92 -26.26
N ASN A 195 -23.88 -8.04 -26.80
CA ASN A 195 -23.47 -6.98 -27.73
C ASN A 195 -23.19 -5.64 -27.05
N TYR A 196 -23.47 -5.54 -25.74
CA TYR A 196 -23.29 -4.33 -24.95
C TYR A 196 -22.92 -4.69 -23.51
N THR A 197 -22.26 -3.75 -22.83
CA THR A 197 -21.99 -3.84 -21.39
C THR A 197 -22.42 -2.54 -20.73
N ILE A 198 -23.21 -2.63 -19.66
CA ILE A 198 -23.64 -1.48 -18.86
C ILE A 198 -23.00 -1.62 -17.48
N GLY A 199 -22.35 -0.57 -17.01
CA GLY A 199 -21.68 -0.53 -15.71
C GLY A 199 -22.21 0.60 -14.82
N LEU A 200 -22.35 0.31 -13.54
CA LEU A 200 -22.58 1.29 -12.47
C LEU A 200 -21.48 1.14 -11.43
N GLY A 201 -20.90 2.26 -10.98
CA GLY A 201 -19.87 2.26 -9.96
C GLY A 201 -20.17 3.29 -8.87
N TYR A 202 -19.77 2.98 -7.64
CA TYR A 202 -19.80 3.88 -6.51
C TYR A 202 -18.48 3.81 -5.76
N GLU A 203 -17.93 4.97 -5.40
CA GLU A 203 -16.64 5.08 -4.72
C GLU A 203 -16.79 6.10 -3.59
N TRP A 204 -16.36 5.70 -2.39
CA TRP A 204 -16.33 6.56 -1.22
C TRP A 204 -14.99 6.41 -0.53
N ILE A 205 -14.39 7.55 -0.22
CA ILE A 205 -13.08 7.64 0.43
C ILE A 205 -13.25 8.57 1.62
N ALA A 206 -12.90 8.10 2.82
CA ALA A 206 -12.93 8.94 4.01
C ALA A 206 -12.02 10.17 3.81
N PRO A 207 -12.39 11.34 4.34
CA PRO A 207 -11.51 12.50 4.35
C PRO A 207 -10.16 12.15 4.97
N GLU A 208 -9.07 12.65 4.37
CA GLU A 208 -7.68 12.37 4.77
C GLU A 208 -7.21 10.90 4.64
N TYR A 209 -7.98 10.03 3.98
CA TYR A 209 -7.53 8.66 3.73
C TYR A 209 -6.15 8.65 3.07
N LYS A 210 -5.22 7.94 3.70
CA LYS A 210 -3.86 7.77 3.20
C LYS A 210 -3.35 6.40 3.54
N THR A 211 -2.65 5.78 2.60
CA THR A 211 -1.80 4.63 2.82
C THR A 211 -0.39 4.96 2.36
N LEU A 212 0.62 4.44 3.04
CA LEU A 212 2.02 4.61 2.63
C LEU A 212 2.42 3.64 1.51
N GLY A 213 1.51 2.77 1.06
CA GLY A 213 1.69 1.81 -0.02
C GLY A 213 1.16 2.32 -1.37
N ALA A 214 0.61 3.52 -1.43
CA ALA A 214 0.16 4.15 -2.65
C ALA A 214 0.96 5.43 -2.90
N CYS A 215 1.26 5.72 -4.17
CA CYS A 215 1.70 7.04 -4.55
C CYS A 215 0.45 7.93 -4.53
N ASN A 216 0.28 8.70 -3.46
CA ASN A 216 -0.84 9.63 -3.38
C ASN A 216 -0.67 10.73 -4.44
N TRP A 217 -1.62 10.82 -5.38
CA TRP A 217 -1.78 11.96 -6.28
C TRP A 217 -2.57 13.06 -5.55
N TRP A 218 -1.87 14.10 -5.10
CA TRP A 218 -2.45 15.40 -4.73
C TRP A 218 -1.44 16.50 -5.05
#